data_AF-A0A8X6JQ87-F1
#
_entry.id   AF-A0A8X6JQ87-F1
#
_cell.length_a   1.000
_cell.length_b   1.000
_cell.length_c   1.000
_cell.angle_alpha   90.00
_cell.angle_beta   90.00
_cell.angle_gamma   90.00
#
_symmetry.space_group_name_H-M   'P 1'
#
loop_
_entity.id
_entity.type
_entity.pdbx_description
1 polymer ?
#
loop_
_entity_poly.entity_id
_entity_poly.type
_entity_poly.pdbx_seq_one_letter_code
_entity_poly.pdbx_strand_id
1 'polypeptide(L)'
;MNLATAYHLQADGLIEGQYLSIKASLRCYLSSLSWVENLQLVLLGLLSVMKQDLNCSSAELEYGSPLNMQGEFFSKSNEIKHSKFLCHLQTVIRDLKPHPTNTHGRKAVFVASELSSCSYIFIFNNAATLSL
;
A
#
# COMPACT_ATOMS: atom_id res chain seq x y z
N MET A 1 -0.84 -14.80 -36.55
CA MET A 1 -1.24 -13.38 -36.68
C MET A 1 -2.73 -13.34 -36.94
N ASN A 2 -3.56 -13.17 -35.90
CA ASN A 2 -5.01 -13.02 -36.08
C ASN A 2 -5.30 -11.53 -36.22
N LEU A 3 -5.59 -11.11 -37.46
CA LEU A 3 -6.13 -9.79 -37.75
C LEU A 3 -7.56 -9.77 -37.22
N ALA A 4 -7.88 -8.83 -36.33
CA ALA A 4 -9.23 -8.63 -35.81
C ALA A 4 -10.22 -8.53 -36.98
N THR A 5 -11.25 -9.37 -36.96
CA THR A 5 -12.38 -9.33 -37.90
C THR A 5 -13.08 -7.98 -37.77
N ALA A 6 -13.15 -7.22 -38.86
CA ALA A 6 -13.48 -5.79 -38.89
C ALA A 6 -14.88 -5.38 -38.37
N TYR A 7 -15.74 -6.30 -37.95
CA TYR A 7 -17.12 -5.98 -37.53
C TYR A 7 -17.68 -7.00 -36.52
N HIS A 8 -17.02 -7.19 -35.37
CA HIS A 8 -17.62 -7.97 -34.28
C HIS A 8 -18.18 -7.03 -33.20
N LEU A 9 -19.35 -6.45 -33.50
CA LEU A 9 -20.05 -5.44 -32.66
C LEU A 9 -20.11 -5.79 -31.16
N GLN A 10 -20.31 -7.07 -30.82
CA GLN A 10 -20.42 -7.51 -29.42
C GLN A 10 -19.07 -7.55 -28.67
N ALA A 11 -17.96 -7.81 -29.37
CA ALA A 11 -16.64 -7.88 -28.74
C ALA A 11 -16.01 -6.49 -28.69
N ASP A 12 -16.18 -5.74 -29.78
CA ASP A 12 -15.68 -4.37 -29.88
C ASP A 12 -16.41 -3.45 -28.90
N GLY A 13 -17.72 -3.62 -28.69
CA GLY A 13 -18.50 -2.79 -27.76
C GLY A 13 -18.06 -2.89 -26.28
N LEU A 14 -17.66 -4.08 -25.82
CA LEU A 14 -17.16 -4.26 -24.45
C LEU A 14 -15.83 -3.52 -24.26
N ILE A 15 -14.94 -3.67 -25.24
CA ILE A 15 -13.61 -3.06 -25.27
C ILE A 15 -13.74 -1.53 -25.36
N GLU A 16 -14.62 -1.03 -26.23
CA GLU A 16 -14.93 0.39 -26.36
C GLU A 16 -15.50 0.97 -25.07
N GLY A 17 -16.39 0.24 -24.38
CA GLY A 17 -16.92 0.64 -23.07
C GLY A 17 -15.83 0.78 -22.00
N GLN A 18 -14.89 -0.16 -21.98
CA GLN A 18 -13.72 -0.09 -21.08
C GLN A 18 -12.84 1.12 -21.41
N TYR A 19 -12.52 1.34 -22.68
CA TYR A 19 -11.74 2.49 -23.10
C TYR A 19 -12.44 3.82 -22.78
N LEU A 20 -13.76 3.89 -22.92
CA LEU A 20 -14.54 5.08 -22.59
C LEU A 20 -14.48 5.37 -21.09
N SER A 21 -14.60 4.33 -20.25
CA SER A 21 -14.52 4.45 -18.80
C SER A 21 -13.15 4.97 -18.36
N ILE A 22 -12.06 4.40 -18.90
CA ILE A 22 -10.68 4.85 -18.63
C ILE A 22 -10.50 6.32 -19.05
N LYS A 23 -10.97 6.71 -20.24
CA LYS A 23 -10.89 8.10 -20.72
C LYS A 23 -11.67 9.06 -19.83
N ALA A 24 -12.85 8.67 -19.36
CA ALA A 24 -13.68 9.49 -18.47
C ALA A 24 -12.99 9.69 -17.12
N SER A 25 -12.47 8.61 -16.51
CA SER A 25 -11.73 8.68 -15.25
C SER A 25 -10.47 9.55 -15.40
N LEU A 26 -9.67 9.35 -16.45
CA LEU A 26 -8.48 10.19 -16.71
C LEU A 26 -8.84 11.67 -16.84
N ARG A 27 -9.95 12.01 -17.51
CA ARG A 27 -10.43 13.40 -17.60
C ARG A 27 -10.75 14.00 -16.23
N CYS A 28 -11.28 13.23 -15.29
CA CYS A 28 -11.58 13.72 -13.94
C CYS A 28 -10.31 14.00 -13.11
N TYR A 29 -9.22 13.26 -13.34
CA TYR A 29 -7.95 13.41 -12.62
C TYR A 29 -7.00 14.46 -13.23
N LEU A 30 -7.33 15.05 -14.37
CA LEU A 30 -6.41 15.84 -15.21
C LEU A 30 -6.13 17.29 -14.73
N SER A 31 -6.27 17.57 -13.43
CA SER A 31 -6.01 18.90 -12.87
C SER A 31 -4.55 19.12 -12.43
N SER A 32 -3.72 18.08 -12.34
CA SER A 32 -2.34 18.21 -11.85
C SER A 32 -1.48 17.01 -12.25
N LEU A 33 -0.38 17.30 -12.96
CA LEU A 33 0.70 16.37 -13.34
C LEU A 33 0.32 15.21 -14.27
N SER A 34 1.35 14.53 -14.78
CA SER A 34 1.33 13.74 -16.01
C SER A 34 0.23 12.65 -16.02
N TRP A 35 -0.47 12.51 -17.15
CA TRP A 35 -1.52 11.48 -17.30
C TRP A 35 -1.00 10.05 -17.08
N VAL A 36 0.31 9.83 -17.25
CA VAL A 36 0.98 8.54 -17.08
C VAL A 36 1.04 8.13 -15.61
N GLU A 37 1.34 9.05 -14.69
CA GLU A 37 1.34 8.78 -13.25
C GLU A 37 -0.07 8.47 -12.74
N ASN A 38 -1.06 9.21 -13.26
CA ASN A 38 -2.46 9.00 -12.90
C ASN A 38 -3.06 7.72 -13.52
N LEU A 39 -2.49 7.21 -14.61
CA LEU A 39 -2.99 6.00 -15.29
C LEU A 39 -2.99 4.79 -14.37
N GLN A 40 -1.91 4.58 -13.61
CA GLN A 40 -1.81 3.44 -12.70
C GLN A 40 -2.88 3.49 -11.60
N LEU A 41 -3.14 4.68 -11.05
CA LEU A 41 -4.18 4.89 -10.05
C LEU A 41 -5.58 4.71 -10.62
N VAL A 42 -5.82 5.23 -11.82
CA VAL A 42 -7.11 5.10 -12.52
C VAL A 42 -7.41 3.64 -12.82
N LEU A 43 -6.44 2.89 -13.36
CA LEU A 43 -6.58 1.47 -13.64
C LEU A 43 -6.81 0.67 -12.35
N LEU A 44 -6.07 0.97 -11.28
CA LEU A 44 -6.26 0.35 -9.98
C LEU A 44 -7.69 0.56 -9.45
N GLY A 45 -8.18 1.80 -9.50
CA GLY A 45 -9.54 2.13 -9.08
C GLY A 45 -10.62 1.44 -9.93
N LEU A 46 -10.43 1.37 -11.24
CA LEU A 46 -11.34 0.66 -12.16
C LEU A 46 -11.39 -0.85 -11.89
N LEU A 47 -10.28 -1.45 -11.47
CA LEU A 47 -10.21 -2.88 -11.12
C LEU A 47 -10.80 -3.19 -9.74
N SER A 48 -10.74 -2.24 -8.81
CA SER A 48 -11.26 -2.40 -7.44
C SER A 48 -12.74 -2.06 -7.29
N VAL A 49 -13.35 -1.36 -8.26
CA VAL A 49 -14.79 -1.06 -8.22
C VAL A 49 -15.60 -2.34 -8.33
N MET A 50 -16.51 -2.53 -7.36
CA MET A 50 -17.48 -3.61 -7.40
C MET A 50 -18.48 -3.40 -8.54
N LYS A 51 -18.59 -4.40 -9.40
CA LYS A 51 -19.59 -4.40 -10.46
C LYS A 51 -20.89 -4.99 -9.91
N GLN A 52 -21.92 -4.16 -9.78
CA GLN A 52 -23.20 -4.53 -9.17
C GLN A 52 -23.87 -5.73 -9.88
N ASP A 53 -23.68 -5.87 -11.20
CA ASP A 53 -24.24 -7.00 -11.96
C ASP A 53 -23.66 -8.37 -11.52
N LEU A 54 -22.42 -8.37 -11.02
CA LEU A 54 -21.67 -9.57 -10.66
C LEU A 54 -21.50 -9.72 -9.15
N ASN A 55 -21.91 -8.73 -8.36
CA ASN A 55 -21.60 -8.60 -6.92
C ASN A 55 -20.12 -8.88 -6.58
N CYS A 56 -19.22 -8.54 -7.50
CA CYS A 56 -17.81 -8.88 -7.44
C CYS A 56 -16.98 -7.81 -8.16
N SER A 57 -15.79 -7.51 -7.67
CA SER A 57 -14.83 -6.63 -8.36
C SER A 57 -14.04 -7.39 -9.43
N SER A 58 -13.51 -6.66 -10.43
CA SER A 58 -12.66 -7.27 -11.45
C SER A 58 -11.42 -7.91 -10.83
N ALA A 59 -10.87 -7.27 -9.79
CA ALA A 59 -9.76 -7.76 -8.99
C ALA A 59 -10.07 -9.11 -8.30
N GLU A 60 -11.23 -9.25 -7.68
CA GLU A 60 -11.63 -10.52 -7.04
C GLU A 60 -11.81 -11.64 -8.06
N LEU A 61 -12.30 -11.34 -9.25
CA LEU A 61 -12.49 -12.34 -10.29
C LEU A 61 -11.17 -12.83 -10.90
N GLU A 62 -10.17 -11.95 -11.02
CA GLU A 62 -8.86 -12.28 -11.59
C GLU A 62 -7.91 -12.89 -10.55
N TYR A 63 -7.86 -12.32 -9.34
CA TYR A 63 -6.89 -12.69 -8.31
C TYR A 63 -7.49 -13.55 -7.17
N GLY A 64 -8.81 -13.72 -7.13
CA GLY A 64 -9.50 -14.44 -6.06
C GLY A 64 -9.61 -13.66 -4.75
N SER A 65 -9.17 -12.39 -4.73
CA SER A 65 -9.19 -11.52 -3.55
C SER A 65 -9.35 -10.05 -3.96
N PRO A 66 -9.99 -9.21 -3.12
CA PRO A 66 -10.08 -7.78 -3.39
C PRO A 66 -8.70 -7.13 -3.40
N LEU A 67 -8.47 -6.23 -4.35
CA LEU A 67 -7.23 -5.46 -4.43
C LEU A 67 -7.27 -4.37 -3.35
N ASN A 68 -6.52 -4.58 -2.26
CA ASN A 68 -6.34 -3.57 -1.21
C ASN A 68 -5.63 -2.34 -1.79
N MET A 69 -6.35 -1.24 -1.97
CA MET A 69 -5.79 0.03 -2.38
C MET A 69 -4.81 0.52 -1.30
N GLN A 70 -3.67 1.12 -1.68
CA GLN A 70 -2.69 1.62 -0.71
C GLN A 70 -3.34 2.70 0.18
N GLY A 71 -3.73 2.29 1.39
CA GLY A 71 -4.58 3.07 2.30
C GLY A 71 -5.55 2.19 3.12
N GLU A 72 -6.01 1.08 2.55
CA GLU A 72 -6.80 0.05 3.22
C GLU A 72 -5.90 -1.08 3.76
N PHE A 73 -4.97 -0.73 4.65
CA PHE A 73 -3.99 -1.67 5.21
C PHE A 73 -4.53 -2.61 6.29
N PHE A 74 -5.81 -2.53 6.62
CA PHE A 74 -6.38 -3.37 7.66
C PHE A 74 -7.77 -3.82 7.23
N SER A 75 -7.86 -5.02 6.65
CA SER A 75 -9.04 -5.82 6.93
C SER A 75 -9.18 -5.83 8.45
N LYS A 76 -10.36 -5.47 8.98
CA LYS A 76 -10.74 -5.91 10.33
C LYS A 76 -10.68 -7.43 10.25
N SER A 77 -9.50 -7.99 10.50
CA SER A 77 -9.35 -9.38 10.84
C SER A 77 -10.38 -9.56 11.92
N ASN A 78 -11.39 -10.38 11.65
CA ASN A 78 -12.18 -10.97 12.72
C ASN A 78 -11.20 -11.29 13.82
N GLU A 79 -11.50 -10.86 15.04
CA GLU A 79 -10.69 -11.07 16.23
C GLU A 79 -10.47 -12.58 16.43
N ILE A 80 -9.61 -13.18 15.61
CA ILE A 80 -9.08 -14.48 15.84
C ILE A 80 -8.26 -14.23 17.08
N LYS A 81 -8.69 -14.86 18.17
CA LYS A 81 -8.07 -14.85 19.50
C LYS A 81 -6.65 -15.44 19.43
N HIS A 82 -5.77 -14.81 18.68
CA HIS A 82 -4.34 -15.02 18.69
C HIS A 82 -3.72 -14.41 19.96
N SER A 83 -4.53 -14.01 20.95
CA SER A 83 -4.05 -13.47 22.23
C SER A 83 -3.07 -14.42 22.90
N LYS A 84 -3.28 -15.74 22.83
CA LYS A 84 -2.34 -16.72 23.41
C LYS A 84 -1.03 -16.80 22.63
N PHE A 85 -1.09 -16.83 21.29
CA PHE A 85 0.10 -16.86 20.45
C PHE A 85 0.91 -15.57 20.56
N LEU A 86 0.25 -14.42 20.51
CA LEU A 86 0.87 -13.11 20.66
C LEU A 86 1.42 -12.90 22.07
N CYS A 87 0.71 -13.31 23.12
CA CYS A 87 1.21 -13.24 24.50
C CYS A 87 2.44 -14.13 24.69
N HIS A 88 2.41 -15.34 24.12
CA HIS A 88 3.58 -16.23 24.12
C HIS A 88 4.76 -15.61 23.38
N LEU A 89 4.54 -15.09 22.17
CA LEU A 89 5.58 -14.46 21.34
C LEU A 89 6.16 -13.21 22.02
N GLN A 90 5.32 -12.35 22.59
CA GLN A 90 5.77 -11.19 23.36
C GLN A 90 6.58 -11.59 24.59
N THR A 91 6.21 -12.68 25.25
CA THR A 91 6.98 -13.22 26.39
C THR A 91 8.34 -13.72 25.93
N VAL A 92 8.39 -14.48 24.83
CA VAL A 92 9.65 -14.97 24.24
C VAL A 92 10.55 -13.80 23.84
N ILE A 93 10.02 -12.78 23.15
CA ILE A 93 10.79 -11.60 22.75
C ILE A 93 11.30 -10.81 23.97
N ARG A 94 10.50 -10.70 25.03
CA ARG A 94 10.90 -10.01 26.26
C ARG A 94 12.00 -10.76 27.01
N ASP A 95 11.98 -12.09 26.98
CA ASP A 95 13.01 -12.94 27.58
C ASP A 95 14.30 -13.02 26.76
N LEU A 96 14.24 -12.70 25.45
CA LEU A 96 15.43 -12.51 24.62
C LEU A 96 16.19 -11.27 25.08
N LYS A 97 17.04 -11.43 26.10
CA LYS A 97 18.04 -10.41 26.44
C LYS A 97 19.04 -10.31 25.29
N PRO A 98 19.36 -9.09 24.82
CA PRO A 98 20.47 -8.90 23.91
C PRO A 98 21.72 -9.50 24.57
N HIS A 99 22.32 -10.51 23.92
CA HIS A 99 23.60 -11.03 24.37
C HIS A 99 24.61 -9.88 24.34
N PRO A 100 25.39 -9.65 25.41
CA PRO A 100 26.40 -8.59 25.40
C PRO A 100 27.38 -8.90 24.28
N THR A 101 27.26 -8.16 23.18
CA THR A 101 28.25 -8.21 22.11
C THR A 101 29.51 -7.55 22.66
N ASN A 102 30.67 -8.18 22.41
CA ASN A 102 31.95 -7.64 22.84
C ASN A 102 32.19 -6.34 22.06
N THR A 103 31.80 -5.20 22.62
CA THR A 103 31.99 -3.89 21.99
C THR A 103 33.46 -3.53 22.11
N HIS A 104 34.26 -3.92 21.10
CA HIS A 104 35.64 -3.47 20.94
C HIS A 104 35.65 -2.00 20.50
N GLY A 105 35.38 -1.10 21.45
CA GLY A 105 35.45 0.34 21.21
C GLY A 105 34.61 1.12 22.20
N ARG A 106 35.21 2.15 22.83
CA ARG A 106 34.43 3.21 23.47
C ARG A 106 33.51 3.81 22.41
N LYS A 107 32.20 3.75 22.63
CA LYS A 107 31.24 4.53 21.83
C LYS A 107 31.47 6.00 22.13
N ALA A 108 32.41 6.63 21.44
CA ALA A 108 32.46 8.07 21.35
C ALA A 108 31.20 8.48 20.61
N VAL A 109 30.28 9.16 21.30
CA VAL A 109 29.14 9.80 20.65
C VAL A 109 29.73 10.84 19.70
N PHE A 110 29.64 10.60 18.39
CA PHE A 110 30.09 11.56 17.40
C PHE A 110 29.08 12.72 17.38
N VAL A 111 29.50 13.86 17.91
CA VAL A 111 28.76 15.12 17.83
C VAL A 111 29.45 15.98 16.79
N ALA A 112 28.75 16.35 15.72
CA ALA A 112 29.28 17.24 14.71
C ALA A 112 29.51 18.63 15.32
N SER A 113 30.68 19.23 15.08
CA SER A 113 31.03 20.58 15.56
C SER A 113 30.06 21.66 15.04
N GLU A 114 29.42 21.41 13.90
CA GLU A 114 28.43 22.32 13.32
C GLU A 114 27.14 22.41 14.15
N LEU A 115 26.86 21.40 15.00
CA LEU A 115 25.69 21.38 15.87
C LEU A 115 25.69 22.56 16.87
N SER A 116 26.87 23.06 17.27
CA SER A 116 26.96 24.24 18.14
C SER A 116 26.66 25.56 17.42
N SER A 117 26.74 25.58 16.07
CA SER A 117 26.42 26.75 15.25
C SER A 117 24.99 26.73 14.69
N CYS A 118 24.26 25.61 14.83
CA CYS A 118 22.90 25.49 14.33
C CYS A 118 21.89 26.15 15.27
N SER A 119 21.03 27.04 14.73
CA SER A 119 19.91 27.63 15.50
C SER A 119 18.71 26.69 15.65
N TYR A 120 18.56 25.71 14.74
CA TYR A 120 17.45 24.76 14.73
C TYR A 120 17.98 23.34 14.50
N ILE A 121 17.45 22.37 15.24
CA ILE A 121 17.77 20.95 15.13
C ILE A 121 16.46 20.20 14.92
N PHE A 122 16.40 19.34 13.90
CA PHE A 122 15.28 18.43 13.70
C PHE A 122 15.49 17.17 14.54
N ILE A 123 14.57 16.90 15.46
CA ILE A 123 14.56 15.70 16.28
C ILE A 123 13.51 14.76 15.71
N PHE A 124 13.93 13.60 15.22
CA PHE A 124 13.00 12.55 14.85
C PHE A 124 12.53 11.83 16.12
N ASN A 125 11.32 12.15 16.57
CA ASN A 125 10.72 11.47 17.70
C ASN A 125 10.11 10.14 17.24
N ASN A 126 10.87 9.04 17.34
CA ASN A 126 10.34 7.70 17.10
C ASN A 126 9.64 7.12 18.34
N ALA A 127 8.88 7.95 19.06
CA ALA A 127 8.04 7.47 20.14
C ALA A 127 6.80 6.83 19.52
N ALA A 128 6.87 5.52 19.26
CA ALA A 128 5.66 4.71 19.32
C ALA A 128 5.20 4.76 20.78
N THR A 129 4.26 5.66 21.06
CA THR A 129 3.61 5.76 22.37
C THR A 129 2.85 4.45 22.61
N LEU A 130 3.53 3.45 23.16
CA LEU A 130 2.89 2.36 23.87
C LEU A 130 2.31 2.95 25.15
N SER A 131 1.16 3.62 25.03
CA SER A 131 0.29 3.89 26.16
C SER A 131 -0.23 2.55 26.67
N LEU A 132 0.28 2.13 27.83
CA LEU A 132 -0.33 1.14 28.71
C LEU A 132 -1.72 1.59 29.16
#